data_AF-A0A1V1NZZ9-F1
#
_entry.id   AF-A0A1V1NZZ9-F1
#
_cell.length_a   1.000
_cell.length_b   1.000
_cell.length_c   1.000
_cell.angle_alpha   90.00
_cell.angle_beta   90.00
_cell.angle_gamma   90.00
#
_symmetry.space_group_name_H-M   'P 1'
#
loop_
_entity.id
_entity.type
_entity.pdbx_description
1 polymer ?
#
loop_
_entity_poly.entity_id
_entity_poly.type
_entity_poly.pdbx_seq_one_letter_code
_entity_poly.pdbx_strand_id
1 'polypeptide(L)'
;MIIIIDSCQSGSFIDVLIDEKRMIITSTDQDQEALFSKEGNESFSHYFWNEIKSNKYLDTAFFMAKNFVKKSQTACIEADGLTQSYKEDNIAANDICLRIDNNCQKDEGPPCNTTEPDAFEPDDTYQQAKMIITDYTQCHNLYYENNNPDEDWIIVFAPDKPKKLQLLNPGKNCDPLIKLYDFSHPESEPITLDDGLTGENEIHEIQGHYYAKISNYNTKLSENTSYLLKISKTTGTGNGSVYGCVINASDPHWKEGCDCQSCGTPIDNVIITIKGAKTYTPVYKKNDIAGMYYISGLDVGTYEITAIAHGYIKFSESIEIKQYNLTQKDIVFKSITCDLNGDNSVDLKDVIIDLTIIAGISSDNVRDDYKTSGADIDNNHTIGLAEVIYLIQKLTK
;
A
#
# COMPACT_ATOMS: atom_id res chain seq x y z
N MET A 1 36.32 13.54 16.21
CA MET A 1 36.58 14.61 15.21
C MET A 1 35.83 14.25 13.94
N ILE A 2 35.24 15.22 13.23
CA ILE A 2 34.45 14.95 12.02
C ILE A 2 35.16 15.59 10.84
N ILE A 3 35.44 14.78 9.81
CA ILE A 3 36.07 15.19 8.56
C ILE A 3 35.03 15.05 7.45
N ILE A 4 34.78 16.13 6.71
CA ILE A 4 33.83 16.15 5.60
C ILE A 4 34.60 16.56 4.34
N ILE A 5 34.59 15.72 3.32
CA ILE A 5 35.32 15.92 2.07
C ILE A 5 34.33 15.95 0.92
N ASP A 6 34.17 17.11 0.30
CA ASP A 6 33.40 17.26 -0.93
C ASP A 6 34.33 17.52 -2.11
N SER A 7 34.77 16.44 -2.76
CA SER A 7 35.66 16.48 -3.92
C SER A 7 35.54 15.21 -4.75
N CYS A 8 36.00 15.25 -6.00
CA CYS A 8 36.15 14.04 -6.80
C CYS A 8 36.99 13.01 -6.04
N GLN A 9 36.59 11.74 -6.14
CA GLN A 9 37.30 10.59 -5.59
C GLN A 9 37.50 10.68 -4.07
N SER A 10 36.66 11.44 -3.37
CA SER A 10 36.79 11.68 -1.93
C SER A 10 36.69 10.39 -1.11
N GLY A 11 35.96 9.38 -1.58
CA GLY A 11 35.91 8.05 -0.97
C GLY A 11 37.28 7.36 -0.87
N SER A 12 38.24 7.69 -1.73
CA SER A 12 39.61 7.13 -1.68
C SER A 12 40.38 7.52 -0.41
N PHE A 13 39.90 8.52 0.33
CA PHE A 13 40.50 8.94 1.59
C PHE A 13 39.99 8.16 2.81
N ILE A 14 38.92 7.38 2.70
CA ILE A 14 38.31 6.68 3.87
C ILE A 14 39.33 5.76 4.52
N ASP A 15 39.91 4.82 3.75
CA ASP A 15 40.88 3.84 4.25
C ASP A 15 42.13 4.48 4.87
N VAL A 16 42.52 5.67 4.38
CA VAL A 16 43.71 6.40 4.83
C VAL A 16 43.43 7.21 6.09
N LEU A 17 42.19 7.66 6.28
CA LEU A 17 41.78 8.55 7.35
C LEU A 17 41.09 7.82 8.51
N ILE A 18 40.72 6.56 8.35
CA ILE A 18 40.00 5.77 9.37
C ILE A 18 40.74 5.75 10.71
N ASP A 19 39.99 5.94 11.79
CA ASP A 19 40.48 5.97 13.18
C ASP A 19 39.28 5.91 14.13
N GLU A 20 39.39 5.20 15.25
CA GLU A 20 38.32 5.03 16.25
C GLU A 20 37.76 6.35 16.82
N LYS A 21 38.44 7.49 16.62
CA LYS A 21 38.00 8.82 17.09
C LYS A 21 37.64 9.77 15.96
N ARG A 22 37.59 9.30 14.71
CA ARG A 22 37.31 10.11 13.53
C ARG A 22 36.09 9.57 12.79
N MET A 23 35.18 10.49 12.50
CA MET A 23 34.12 10.28 11.52
C MET A 23 34.52 10.93 10.21
N ILE A 24 34.31 10.22 9.11
CA ILE A 24 34.69 10.63 7.77
C ILE A 24 33.43 10.58 6.91
N ILE A 25 33.10 11.72 6.30
CA ILE A 25 32.01 11.85 5.33
C ILE A 25 32.63 12.27 4.01
N THR A 26 32.31 11.54 2.96
CA THR A 26 32.82 11.78 1.60
C THR A 26 31.65 11.94 0.65
N SER A 27 31.77 12.86 -0.31
CA SER A 27 30.69 13.14 -1.24
C SER A 27 30.61 12.12 -2.38
N THR A 28 31.68 11.37 -2.63
CA THR A 28 31.80 10.42 -3.74
C THR A 28 32.41 9.10 -3.27
N ASP A 29 32.23 8.03 -4.06
CA ASP A 29 33.04 6.82 -3.94
C ASP A 29 34.49 7.09 -4.43
N GLN A 30 35.37 6.11 -4.30
CA GLN A 30 36.80 6.20 -4.64
C GLN A 30 37.07 6.54 -6.11
N ASP A 31 36.18 6.18 -7.04
CA ASP A 31 36.38 6.32 -8.49
C ASP A 31 35.40 7.30 -9.17
N GLN A 32 34.71 8.15 -8.39
CA GLN A 32 33.64 9.01 -8.90
C GLN A 32 34.02 10.49 -8.92
N GLU A 33 33.48 11.24 -9.89
CA GLU A 33 33.57 12.70 -9.90
C GLU A 33 32.54 13.32 -8.97
N ALA A 34 32.88 14.45 -8.34
CA ALA A 34 31.96 15.22 -7.53
C ALA A 34 31.15 16.19 -8.40
N LEU A 35 29.85 16.24 -8.14
CA LEU A 35 28.88 17.13 -8.74
C LEU A 35 29.01 18.51 -8.12
N PHE A 36 29.37 19.48 -8.97
CA PHE A 36 29.27 20.91 -8.69
C PHE A 36 28.61 21.59 -9.88
N SER A 37 27.27 21.60 -9.92
CA SER A 37 26.51 22.33 -10.94
C SER A 37 25.93 23.63 -10.41
N LYS A 38 25.47 24.49 -11.34
CA LYS A 38 24.82 25.78 -11.05
C LYS A 38 25.59 26.64 -10.05
N GLU A 39 26.89 26.83 -10.33
CA GLU A 39 27.79 27.63 -9.49
C GLU A 39 27.95 27.08 -8.05
N GLY A 40 27.78 25.77 -7.87
CA GLY A 40 27.90 25.10 -6.57
C GLY A 40 26.60 25.07 -5.76
N ASN A 41 25.47 25.49 -6.34
CA ASN A 41 24.14 25.34 -5.71
C ASN A 41 23.56 23.93 -5.85
N GLU A 42 24.26 23.05 -6.56
CA GLU A 42 23.93 21.64 -6.68
C GLU A 42 25.21 20.84 -6.45
N SER A 43 25.52 20.61 -5.18
CA SER A 43 26.63 19.79 -4.71
C SER A 43 26.24 19.08 -3.43
N PHE A 44 26.98 18.04 -3.06
CA PHE A 44 26.78 17.35 -1.79
C PHE A 44 26.85 18.32 -0.61
N SER A 45 27.91 19.14 -0.55
CA SER A 45 28.08 20.15 0.50
C SER A 45 26.95 21.16 0.54
N HIS A 46 26.42 21.59 -0.62
CA HIS A 46 25.28 22.50 -0.65
C HIS A 46 24.08 21.92 0.09
N TYR A 47 23.65 20.70 -0.27
CA TYR A 47 22.52 20.04 0.37
C TYR A 47 22.80 19.72 1.84
N PHE A 48 23.97 19.14 2.13
CA PHE A 48 24.37 18.78 3.49
C PHE A 48 24.34 19.98 4.44
N TRP A 49 24.98 21.09 4.07
CA TRP A 49 25.03 22.26 4.94
C TRP A 49 23.69 22.99 5.02
N ASN A 50 22.83 22.89 4.00
CA ASN A 50 21.47 23.44 4.09
C ASN A 50 20.65 22.69 5.13
N GLU A 51 20.77 21.36 5.23
CA GLU A 51 20.11 20.59 6.28
C GLU A 51 20.65 20.94 7.67
N ILE A 52 21.98 21.02 7.85
CA ILE A 52 22.58 21.43 9.13
C ILE A 52 22.11 22.85 9.54
N LYS A 53 22.06 23.79 8.59
CA LYS A 53 21.52 25.15 8.83
C LYS A 53 20.03 25.14 9.18
N SER A 54 19.29 24.18 8.63
CA SER A 54 17.88 23.93 8.92
C SER A 54 17.67 23.10 10.19
N ASN A 55 18.67 23.11 11.07
CA ASN A 55 18.69 22.40 12.35
C ASN A 55 18.68 20.88 12.22
N LYS A 56 19.05 20.24 11.11
CA LYS A 56 19.00 18.76 11.05
C LYS A 56 20.19 18.10 11.75
N TYR A 57 19.99 16.87 12.21
CA TYR A 57 21.05 15.99 12.71
C TYR A 57 21.97 15.52 11.57
N LEU A 58 23.15 15.02 11.94
CA LEU A 58 24.20 14.64 11.01
C LEU A 58 23.80 13.53 10.04
N ASP A 59 23.17 12.49 10.56
CA ASP A 59 22.62 11.36 9.82
C ASP A 59 21.60 11.82 8.77
N THR A 60 20.69 12.71 9.17
CA THR A 60 19.64 13.29 8.34
C THR A 60 20.27 14.14 7.23
N ALA A 61 21.19 15.03 7.58
CA ALA A 61 21.91 15.88 6.62
C ALA A 61 22.71 15.06 5.61
N PHE A 62 23.38 14.00 6.07
CA PHE A 62 24.10 13.06 5.21
C PHE A 62 23.17 12.32 4.27
N PHE A 63 22.08 11.75 4.79
CA PHE A 63 21.09 11.01 4.01
C PHE A 63 20.46 11.87 2.91
N MET A 64 20.04 13.09 3.26
CA MET A 64 19.44 14.03 2.31
C MET A 64 20.45 14.39 1.21
N ALA A 65 21.65 14.82 1.59
CA ALA A 65 22.69 15.17 0.63
C ALA A 65 23.05 13.99 -0.29
N LYS A 66 23.23 12.80 0.27
CA LYS A 66 23.48 11.55 -0.47
C LYS A 66 22.38 11.27 -1.49
N ASN A 67 21.11 11.44 -1.13
CA ASN A 67 19.99 11.19 -2.03
C ASN A 67 19.88 12.22 -3.15
N PHE A 68 20.16 13.49 -2.88
CA PHE A 68 20.13 14.55 -3.90
C PHE A 68 21.19 14.34 -4.98
N VAL A 69 22.39 13.86 -4.60
CA VAL A 69 23.50 13.64 -5.55
C VAL A 69 23.56 12.22 -6.14
N LYS A 70 22.70 11.30 -5.68
CA LYS A 70 22.71 9.86 -5.99
C LYS A 70 22.73 9.51 -7.49
N LYS A 71 22.22 10.41 -8.34
CA LYS A 71 22.21 10.20 -9.80
C LYS A 71 23.61 10.31 -10.44
N SER A 72 24.53 11.00 -9.77
CA SER A 72 25.86 11.34 -10.31
C SER A 72 27.00 10.78 -9.47
N GLN A 73 26.80 10.59 -8.17
CA GLN A 73 27.82 10.12 -7.24
C GLN A 73 27.19 9.37 -6.04
N THR A 74 28.02 8.62 -5.33
CA THR A 74 27.68 7.84 -4.14
C THR A 74 28.40 8.45 -2.94
N ALA A 75 27.67 9.12 -2.04
CA ALA A 75 28.27 9.60 -0.80
C ALA A 75 28.45 8.46 0.22
N CYS A 76 29.57 8.47 0.93
CA CYS A 76 29.97 7.47 1.92
C CYS A 76 30.19 8.11 3.30
N ILE A 77 29.93 7.36 4.35
CA ILE A 77 30.18 7.72 5.75
C ILE A 77 30.89 6.55 6.42
N GLU A 78 31.87 6.87 7.25
CA GLU A 78 32.65 5.97 8.12
C GLU A 78 32.69 6.65 9.49
N ALA A 79 32.14 6.00 10.51
CA ALA A 79 31.80 6.63 11.78
C ALA A 79 32.15 5.77 13.00
N ASP A 80 32.36 4.46 12.84
CA ASP A 80 32.68 3.55 13.93
C ASP A 80 34.14 3.06 13.93
N GLY A 81 34.92 3.39 12.90
CA GLY A 81 36.31 2.99 12.73
C GLY A 81 36.48 1.60 12.13
N LEU A 82 35.42 1.01 11.57
CA LEU A 82 35.38 -0.34 11.03
C LEU A 82 34.96 -0.36 9.54
N THR A 83 35.86 -0.84 8.69
CA THR A 83 35.69 -0.88 7.22
C THR A 83 34.55 -1.77 6.65
N GLN A 84 33.61 -2.29 7.47
CA GLN A 84 32.74 -3.41 7.07
C GLN A 84 31.24 -3.16 7.01
N SER A 85 30.69 -2.00 7.41
CA SER A 85 29.24 -1.82 7.31
C SER A 85 28.76 -0.37 7.28
N TYR A 86 28.26 0.05 6.11
CA TYR A 86 27.54 1.31 5.97
C TYR A 86 26.36 1.45 6.94
N LYS A 87 25.78 0.37 7.46
CA LYS A 87 24.66 0.45 8.41
C LYS A 87 25.12 0.90 9.80
N GLU A 88 26.23 0.34 10.28
CA GLU A 88 26.79 0.63 11.61
C GLU A 88 27.30 2.07 11.67
N ASP A 89 27.86 2.57 10.55
CA ASP A 89 28.29 3.95 10.43
C ASP A 89 27.16 4.98 10.50
N ASN A 90 26.00 4.66 9.91
CA ASN A 90 24.84 5.55 9.99
C ASN A 90 24.28 5.62 11.42
N ILE A 91 24.33 4.52 12.17
CA ILE A 91 23.92 4.47 13.57
C ILE A 91 24.89 5.29 14.43
N ALA A 92 26.20 5.14 14.22
CA ALA A 92 27.22 5.91 14.94
C ALA A 92 27.14 7.42 14.64
N ALA A 93 26.55 7.82 13.51
CA ALA A 93 26.28 9.21 13.15
C ALA A 93 24.91 9.74 13.63
N ASN A 94 24.04 8.86 14.13
CA ASN A 94 22.71 9.23 14.63
C ASN A 94 22.84 10.14 15.87
N ASP A 95 21.90 11.07 16.03
CA ASP A 95 21.85 12.05 17.13
C ASP A 95 23.06 13.00 17.26
N ILE A 96 24.01 13.00 16.31
CA ILE A 96 25.10 13.98 16.28
C ILE A 96 24.57 15.32 15.75
N CYS A 97 24.56 16.33 16.63
CA CYS A 97 24.24 17.70 16.25
C CYS A 97 25.52 18.49 15.97
N LEU A 98 25.71 18.95 14.72
CA LEU A 98 26.87 19.77 14.35
C LEU A 98 26.76 21.24 14.74
N ARG A 99 25.61 21.67 15.26
CA ARG A 99 25.40 23.08 15.62
C ARG A 99 25.95 23.41 17.00
N ILE A 100 26.53 24.60 17.12
CA ILE A 100 27.12 25.11 18.36
C ILE A 100 26.07 25.30 19.45
N ASP A 101 24.83 25.63 19.08
CA ASP A 101 23.71 25.84 20.00
C ASP A 101 22.97 24.55 20.37
N ASN A 102 23.39 23.38 19.84
CA ASN A 102 22.76 22.07 20.05
C ASN A 102 21.25 22.05 19.76
N ASN A 103 20.73 22.93 18.88
CA ASN A 103 19.29 23.05 18.64
C ASN A 103 18.76 22.13 17.52
N CYS A 104 19.43 21.02 17.22
CA CYS A 104 19.04 20.16 16.11
C CYS A 104 17.64 19.53 16.31
N GLN A 105 16.83 19.56 15.26
CA GLN A 105 15.53 18.94 15.09
C GLN A 105 15.69 17.69 14.21
N LYS A 106 15.10 16.57 14.62
CA LYS A 106 15.02 15.39 13.75
C LYS A 106 14.17 15.73 12.53
N ASP A 107 14.39 15.06 11.40
CA ASP A 107 13.44 15.08 10.29
C ASP A 107 12.17 14.35 10.73
N GLU A 108 11.39 15.03 11.55
CA GLU A 108 9.98 14.75 11.66
C GLU A 108 9.40 15.14 10.29
N GLY A 109 9.21 14.16 9.40
CA GLY A 109 8.05 14.24 8.50
C GLY A 109 6.83 14.66 9.33
N PRO A 110 5.84 15.36 8.75
CA PRO A 110 4.84 16.15 9.49
C PRO A 110 4.54 15.50 10.84
N PRO A 111 4.84 16.18 11.97
CA PRO A 111 5.07 15.54 13.25
C PRO A 111 3.91 14.60 13.51
N CYS A 112 4.20 13.30 13.48
CA CYS A 112 3.21 12.33 13.90
C CYS A 112 2.81 12.72 15.31
N ASN A 113 1.53 13.01 15.52
CA ASN A 113 1.04 13.41 16.83
C ASN A 113 1.37 12.23 17.78
N THR A 114 2.28 12.43 18.73
CA THR A 114 2.90 11.32 19.47
C THR A 114 2.13 10.91 20.72
N THR A 115 0.96 11.51 20.94
CA THR A 115 0.20 11.42 22.19
C THR A 115 -1.26 11.01 22.00
N GLU A 116 -1.68 10.71 20.77
CA GLU A 116 -3.05 10.31 20.43
C GLU A 116 -3.01 9.18 19.38
N PRO A 117 -4.10 8.39 19.25
CA PRO A 117 -4.24 7.47 18.12
C PRO A 117 -4.10 8.22 16.79
N ASP A 118 -3.57 7.56 15.77
CA ASP A 118 -3.40 8.20 14.47
C ASP A 118 -4.70 8.19 13.62
N ALA A 119 -4.60 8.65 12.37
CA ALA A 119 -5.75 8.80 11.47
C ALA A 119 -6.19 7.48 10.78
N PHE A 120 -5.43 6.41 10.95
CA PHE A 120 -5.64 5.08 10.37
C PHE A 120 -6.34 4.11 11.32
N GLU A 121 -6.68 4.57 12.50
CA GLU A 121 -7.48 3.81 13.45
C GLU A 121 -8.97 3.70 13.05
N PRO A 122 -9.69 2.62 13.42
CA PRO A 122 -9.14 1.41 14.03
C PRO A 122 -8.43 0.53 13.00
N ASP A 123 -7.26 0.00 13.34
CA ASP A 123 -6.54 -1.02 12.55
C ASP A 123 -5.83 -2.12 13.36
N ASP A 124 -6.26 -2.33 14.61
CA ASP A 124 -5.80 -3.37 15.55
C ASP A 124 -5.93 -4.85 15.09
N THR A 125 -6.58 -5.12 13.96
CA THR A 125 -6.83 -6.49 13.47
C THR A 125 -6.69 -6.61 11.94
N TYR A 126 -6.37 -7.81 11.45
CA TYR A 126 -6.24 -8.02 10.01
C TYR A 126 -7.54 -7.75 9.22
N GLN A 127 -8.72 -7.85 9.85
CA GLN A 127 -10.00 -7.50 9.23
C GLN A 127 -10.19 -5.99 9.08
N GLN A 128 -9.56 -5.21 9.96
CA GLN A 128 -9.53 -3.75 9.92
C GLN A 128 -8.39 -3.21 9.04
N ALA A 129 -7.49 -4.08 8.59
CA ALA A 129 -6.26 -3.69 7.94
C ALA A 129 -6.48 -2.79 6.71
N LYS A 130 -5.72 -1.69 6.65
CA LYS A 130 -5.83 -0.71 5.56
C LYS A 130 -4.75 -0.90 4.51
N MET A 131 -5.09 -0.66 3.24
CA MET A 131 -4.13 -0.77 2.16
C MET A 131 -3.17 0.43 2.15
N ILE A 132 -1.87 0.15 2.07
CA ILE A 132 -0.85 1.19 1.92
C ILE A 132 -0.60 1.50 0.46
N ILE A 133 -0.57 2.80 0.17
CA ILE A 133 -0.26 3.32 -1.16
C ILE A 133 1.26 3.24 -1.37
N THR A 134 1.68 2.57 -2.44
CA THR A 134 3.10 2.50 -2.81
C THR A 134 3.64 3.89 -3.16
N ASP A 135 4.86 4.17 -2.72
CA ASP A 135 5.61 5.42 -2.81
C ASP A 135 4.98 6.61 -2.06
N TYR A 136 3.95 6.36 -1.24
CA TYR A 136 3.38 7.33 -0.31
C TYR A 136 3.89 7.05 1.11
N THR A 137 4.22 8.12 1.84
CA THR A 137 4.61 8.03 3.25
C THR A 137 3.38 8.33 4.11
N GLN A 138 3.04 7.41 5.00
CA GLN A 138 2.00 7.57 6.01
C GLN A 138 2.63 7.80 7.37
N CYS A 139 1.88 8.46 8.23
CA CYS A 139 2.25 8.71 9.60
C CYS A 139 1.39 7.83 10.49
N HIS A 140 2.04 7.00 11.29
CA HIS A 140 1.42 6.02 12.17
C HIS A 140 1.90 6.22 13.61
N ASN A 141 1.13 5.76 14.58
CA ASN A 141 1.46 5.83 15.98
C ASN A 141 0.87 4.65 16.75
N LEU A 142 1.74 3.78 17.28
CA LEU A 142 1.38 2.65 18.14
C LEU A 142 0.96 3.16 19.54
N TYR A 143 -0.21 3.79 19.61
CA TYR A 143 -0.71 4.51 20.77
C TYR A 143 -1.33 3.56 21.79
N TYR A 144 -0.64 3.37 22.90
CA TYR A 144 -1.09 2.48 23.96
C TYR A 144 -2.24 3.10 24.79
N GLU A 145 -3.50 2.77 24.47
CA GLU A 145 -4.68 3.26 25.19
C GLU A 145 -5.17 2.27 26.27
N ASN A 146 -5.45 2.74 27.49
CA ASN A 146 -6.15 1.98 28.53
C ASN A 146 -5.55 0.58 28.87
N ASN A 147 -4.24 0.45 28.79
CA ASN A 147 -3.51 -0.82 28.95
C ASN A 147 -3.59 -1.82 27.79
N ASN A 148 -4.15 -1.43 26.64
CA ASN A 148 -4.16 -2.25 25.46
C ASN A 148 -3.01 -1.83 24.52
N PRO A 149 -2.17 -2.77 24.07
CA PRO A 149 -1.22 -2.50 23.00
C PRO A 149 -1.98 -2.25 21.71
N ASP A 150 -1.55 -1.20 21.02
CA ASP A 150 -1.95 -0.89 19.65
C ASP A 150 -1.13 -1.73 18.66
N GLU A 151 -1.78 -2.15 17.58
CA GLU A 151 -1.23 -2.95 16.51
C GLU A 151 -1.71 -2.42 15.15
N ASP A 152 -0.84 -1.79 14.38
CA ASP A 152 -1.23 -1.33 13.04
C ASP A 152 -1.21 -2.50 12.06
N TRP A 153 -2.39 -2.93 11.60
CA TRP A 153 -2.50 -3.90 10.52
C TRP A 153 -2.66 -3.21 9.17
N ILE A 154 -1.79 -3.59 8.23
CA ILE A 154 -1.79 -3.03 6.88
C ILE A 154 -1.84 -4.13 5.83
N ILE A 155 -2.36 -3.79 4.66
CA ILE A 155 -2.34 -4.66 3.49
C ILE A 155 -1.20 -4.24 2.56
N VAL A 156 -0.34 -5.20 2.24
CA VAL A 156 0.82 -5.00 1.37
C VAL A 156 0.71 -5.86 0.11
N PHE A 157 0.73 -5.19 -1.06
CA PHE A 157 0.72 -5.83 -2.37
C PHE A 157 2.05 -5.64 -3.10
N ALA A 158 2.79 -6.73 -3.34
CA ALA A 158 4.03 -6.78 -4.13
C ALA A 158 4.07 -8.02 -5.06
N PRO A 159 3.09 -8.22 -5.97
CA PRO A 159 2.98 -9.43 -6.79
C PRO A 159 4.15 -9.65 -7.76
N ASP A 160 4.53 -8.61 -8.49
CA ASP A 160 5.35 -8.78 -9.70
C ASP A 160 6.85 -8.59 -9.45
N LYS A 161 7.19 -7.72 -8.49
CA LYS A 161 8.56 -7.36 -8.15
C LYS A 161 8.69 -7.07 -6.66
N PRO A 162 9.86 -7.33 -6.07
CA PRO A 162 10.11 -6.96 -4.70
C PRO A 162 9.94 -5.45 -4.47
N LYS A 163 9.29 -5.09 -3.37
CA LYS A 163 9.14 -3.73 -2.87
C LYS A 163 9.88 -3.59 -1.55
N LYS A 164 10.23 -2.37 -1.15
CA LYS A 164 10.76 -2.08 0.17
C LYS A 164 9.62 -1.67 1.09
N LEU A 165 9.35 -2.44 2.13
CA LEU A 165 8.55 -2.01 3.27
C LEU A 165 9.49 -1.28 4.23
N GLN A 166 9.11 -0.05 4.61
CA GLN A 166 9.97 0.84 5.37
C GLN A 166 9.18 1.45 6.53
N LEU A 167 9.69 1.33 7.75
CA LEU A 167 9.26 2.12 8.89
C LEU A 167 10.42 3.06 9.19
N LEU A 168 10.16 4.35 9.11
CA LEU A 168 11.16 5.40 9.14
C LEU A 168 10.92 6.31 10.33
N ASN A 169 12.00 6.79 10.91
CA ASN A 169 12.03 7.70 12.05
C ASN A 169 11.13 7.24 13.21
N PRO A 170 11.23 5.99 13.68
CA PRO A 170 10.47 5.58 14.85
C PRO A 170 10.84 6.47 16.03
N GLY A 171 9.85 6.79 16.85
CA GLY A 171 10.04 7.51 18.08
C GLY A 171 10.97 6.74 19.02
N LYS A 172 11.54 7.45 20.00
CA LYS A 172 12.57 6.90 20.91
C LYS A 172 12.12 5.69 21.73
N ASN A 173 10.82 5.46 21.83
CA ASN A 173 10.23 4.35 22.56
C ASN A 173 9.55 3.34 21.62
N CYS A 174 9.63 3.56 20.31
CA CYS A 174 9.11 2.65 19.29
C CYS A 174 10.20 1.63 18.94
N ASP A 175 9.90 0.36 19.15
CA ASP A 175 10.71 -0.77 18.71
C ASP A 175 9.85 -1.58 17.73
N PRO A 176 9.74 -1.12 16.48
CA PRO A 176 8.72 -1.61 15.56
C PRO A 176 9.01 -3.03 15.09
N LEU A 177 8.21 -3.98 15.54
CA LEU A 177 8.22 -5.37 15.10
C LEU A 177 7.23 -5.56 13.95
N ILE A 178 7.72 -6.03 12.81
CA ILE A 178 6.87 -6.34 11.65
C ILE A 178 6.67 -7.86 11.54
N LYS A 179 5.42 -8.28 11.39
CA LYS A 179 5.04 -9.67 11.08
C LYS A 179 4.23 -9.73 9.81
N LEU A 180 4.69 -10.50 8.82
CA LEU A 180 4.01 -10.71 7.56
C LEU A 180 3.23 -12.02 7.58
N TYR A 181 1.92 -11.93 7.46
CA TYR A 181 1.01 -13.06 7.33
C TYR A 181 0.62 -13.23 5.87
N ASP A 182 0.59 -14.47 5.36
CA ASP A 182 0.09 -14.75 4.01
C ASP A 182 -1.33 -14.19 3.89
N PHE A 183 -1.55 -13.32 2.92
CA PHE A 183 -2.85 -12.71 2.70
C PHE A 183 -3.97 -13.75 2.50
N SER A 184 -3.66 -14.92 1.93
CA SER A 184 -4.65 -15.97 1.67
C SER A 184 -4.90 -16.87 2.90
N HIS A 185 -4.02 -16.79 3.90
CA HIS A 185 -4.07 -17.60 5.11
C HIS A 185 -3.54 -16.77 6.30
N PRO A 186 -4.26 -15.72 6.74
CA PRO A 186 -3.81 -14.85 7.82
C PRO A 186 -3.61 -15.57 9.16
N GLU A 187 -4.19 -16.76 9.31
CA GLU A 187 -4.04 -17.63 10.49
C GLU A 187 -2.74 -18.47 10.48
N SER A 188 -1.93 -18.37 9.43
CA SER A 188 -0.65 -19.09 9.32
C SER A 188 0.47 -18.44 10.15
N GLU A 189 1.55 -19.18 10.40
CA GLU A 189 2.75 -18.64 11.06
C GLU A 189 3.35 -17.48 10.24
N PRO A 190 3.53 -16.29 10.83
CA PRO A 190 4.04 -15.14 10.11
C PRO A 190 5.55 -15.21 9.86
N ILE A 191 6.01 -14.47 8.86
CA ILE A 191 7.43 -14.11 8.71
C ILE A 191 7.69 -12.89 9.57
N THR A 192 8.53 -13.04 10.59
CA THR A 192 8.98 -11.92 11.42
C THR A 192 10.11 -11.16 10.74
N LEU A 193 9.97 -9.85 10.63
CA LEU A 193 10.94 -8.90 10.11
C LEU A 193 11.23 -7.87 11.20
N ASP A 194 12.43 -7.92 11.76
CA ASP A 194 12.87 -7.11 12.91
C ASP A 194 14.40 -7.14 12.91
N ASP A 195 15.05 -5.97 12.94
CA ASP A 195 16.50 -5.87 13.15
C ASP A 195 16.92 -5.58 14.60
N GLY A 196 15.94 -5.33 15.49
CA GLY A 196 16.03 -5.60 16.93
C GLY A 196 16.40 -4.44 17.84
N LEU A 197 16.41 -3.19 17.36
CA LEU A 197 16.76 -2.02 18.16
C LEU A 197 15.67 -0.94 18.17
N THR A 198 15.33 -0.49 19.38
CA THR A 198 14.41 0.63 19.59
C THR A 198 14.88 1.91 18.88
N GLY A 199 13.96 2.56 18.15
CA GLY A 199 14.18 3.84 17.48
C GLY A 199 14.89 3.74 16.13
N GLU A 200 15.04 2.53 15.57
CA GLU A 200 15.69 2.31 14.28
C GLU A 200 14.74 2.14 13.09
N ASN A 201 15.23 2.52 11.91
CA ASN A 201 14.47 2.38 10.69
C ASN A 201 14.44 0.91 10.24
N GLU A 202 13.25 0.33 10.14
CA GLU A 202 13.06 -1.00 9.56
C GLU A 202 12.94 -0.90 8.04
N ILE A 203 13.79 -1.59 7.28
CA ILE A 203 13.75 -1.58 5.81
C ILE A 203 13.92 -3.00 5.27
N HIS A 204 12.83 -3.56 4.76
CA HIS A 204 12.78 -4.94 4.28
C HIS A 204 12.33 -5.03 2.83
N GLU A 205 12.98 -5.91 2.07
CA GLU A 205 12.55 -6.23 0.71
C GLU A 205 11.57 -7.39 0.72
N ILE A 206 10.37 -7.17 0.17
CA ILE A 206 9.23 -8.07 0.25
C ILE A 206 8.64 -8.34 -1.13
N GLN A 207 8.20 -9.57 -1.38
CA GLN A 207 7.53 -9.99 -2.61
C GLN A 207 6.37 -10.92 -2.26
N GLY A 208 5.17 -10.61 -2.75
CA GLY A 208 3.95 -11.36 -2.44
C GLY A 208 2.80 -10.46 -1.98
N HIS A 209 1.80 -11.08 -1.37
CA HIS A 209 0.62 -10.41 -0.83
C HIS A 209 0.56 -10.74 0.66
N TYR A 210 0.56 -9.72 1.50
CA TYR A 210 0.64 -9.92 2.94
C TYR A 210 -0.35 -9.02 3.67
N TYR A 211 -0.84 -9.52 4.80
CA TYR A 211 -1.16 -8.66 5.93
C TYR A 211 0.14 -8.42 6.69
N ALA A 212 0.55 -7.17 6.86
CA ALA A 212 1.66 -6.84 7.74
C ALA A 212 1.09 -6.28 9.04
N LYS A 213 1.40 -6.94 10.14
CA LYS A 213 1.14 -6.46 11.48
C LYS A 213 2.38 -5.71 11.96
N ILE A 214 2.21 -4.47 12.35
CA ILE A 214 3.25 -3.67 12.98
C ILE A 214 2.87 -3.54 14.45
N SER A 215 3.84 -3.73 15.34
CA SER A 215 3.60 -3.69 16.78
C SER A 215 4.84 -3.16 17.48
N ASN A 216 4.69 -2.61 18.69
CA ASN A 216 5.85 -2.20 19.47
C ASN A 216 6.34 -3.40 20.29
N TYR A 217 7.58 -3.85 20.06
CA TYR A 217 8.19 -4.91 20.85
C TYR A 217 8.21 -4.55 22.35
N ASN A 218 8.39 -3.27 22.67
CA ASN A 218 8.30 -2.76 24.03
C ASN A 218 6.86 -2.36 24.40
N THR A 219 6.09 -3.35 24.87
CA THR A 219 4.64 -3.25 25.16
C THR A 219 4.23 -2.34 26.33
N LYS A 220 5.10 -1.48 26.87
CA LYS A 220 4.81 -0.67 28.08
C LYS A 220 4.93 0.82 27.90
N LEU A 221 5.26 1.30 26.70
CA LEU A 221 5.52 2.71 26.45
C LEU A 221 4.44 3.26 25.50
N SER A 222 3.71 4.28 25.95
CA SER A 222 2.59 4.90 25.24
C SER A 222 2.95 6.20 24.53
N GLU A 223 4.12 6.76 24.82
CA GLU A 223 4.58 8.05 24.31
C GLU A 223 5.78 7.84 23.39
N ASN A 224 5.85 8.62 22.31
CA ASN A 224 6.95 8.57 21.33
C ASN A 224 7.11 7.19 20.68
N THR A 225 5.98 6.58 20.32
CA THR A 225 5.88 5.32 19.58
C THR A 225 5.49 5.51 18.10
N SER A 226 5.53 6.76 17.62
CA SER A 226 5.18 7.10 16.25
C SER A 226 6.25 6.70 15.25
N TYR A 227 5.84 6.48 14.00
CA TYR A 227 6.74 6.13 12.91
C TYR A 227 6.16 6.53 11.55
N LEU A 228 7.02 6.58 10.55
CA LEU A 228 6.64 6.85 9.17
C LEU A 228 6.64 5.56 8.35
N LEU A 229 5.48 5.13 7.91
CA LEU A 229 5.32 3.94 7.10
C LEU A 229 5.42 4.27 5.61
N LYS A 230 6.23 3.53 4.86
CA LYS A 230 6.37 3.68 3.41
C LYS A 230 6.61 2.35 2.73
N ILE A 231 5.92 2.11 1.62
CA ILE A 231 6.24 0.99 0.72
C ILE A 231 6.79 1.56 -0.58
N SER A 232 8.02 1.25 -0.99
CA SER A 232 8.61 1.80 -2.21
C SER A 232 9.08 0.74 -3.21
N LYS A 233 9.17 1.09 -4.49
CA LYS A 233 9.71 0.17 -5.51
C LYS A 233 11.24 0.06 -5.39
N THR A 234 11.78 -1.13 -5.64
CA THR A 234 13.25 -1.38 -5.58
C THR A 234 14.01 -0.75 -6.76
N THR A 235 13.45 -0.76 -7.98
CA THR A 235 13.98 -0.02 -9.16
C THR A 235 12.91 0.20 -10.25
N GLY A 236 12.82 1.42 -10.80
CA GLY A 236 12.30 1.67 -12.17
C GLY A 236 10.81 2.05 -12.36
N THR A 237 10.65 3.19 -13.06
CA THR A 237 9.52 3.79 -13.80
C THR A 237 8.13 3.91 -13.13
N GLY A 238 7.58 5.12 -13.24
CA GLY A 238 6.37 5.57 -12.58
C GLY A 238 5.08 4.98 -13.15
N ASN A 239 4.81 3.77 -12.72
CA ASN A 239 3.55 3.09 -13.00
C ASN A 239 2.53 3.43 -11.91
N GLY A 240 1.32 3.82 -12.31
CA GLY A 240 0.19 4.04 -11.40
C GLY A 240 -0.54 2.73 -11.07
N SER A 241 -1.54 2.84 -10.22
CA SER A 241 -2.37 1.71 -9.78
C SER A 241 -3.84 2.09 -9.83
N VAL A 242 -4.72 1.09 -9.94
CA VAL A 242 -6.16 1.25 -9.79
C VAL A 242 -6.68 0.29 -8.72
N TYR A 243 -7.66 0.73 -7.95
CA TYR A 243 -8.30 -0.06 -6.92
C TYR A 243 -9.77 0.35 -6.79
N GLY A 244 -10.57 -0.49 -6.16
CA GLY A 244 -11.94 -0.14 -5.81
C GLY A 244 -12.75 -1.33 -5.33
N CYS A 245 -14.04 -1.10 -5.17
CA CYS A 245 -15.02 -2.11 -4.82
C CYS A 245 -15.71 -2.66 -6.07
N VAL A 246 -16.22 -3.89 -5.98
CA VAL A 246 -17.09 -4.53 -6.94
C VAL A 246 -18.39 -4.86 -6.22
N ILE A 247 -19.47 -4.21 -6.64
CA ILE A 247 -20.70 -4.14 -5.85
C ILE A 247 -21.94 -4.22 -6.74
N ASN A 248 -23.04 -4.70 -6.17
CA ASN A 248 -24.33 -4.76 -6.86
C ASN A 248 -25.05 -3.41 -6.78
N ALA A 249 -25.35 -2.82 -7.94
CA ALA A 249 -26.13 -1.58 -8.08
C ALA A 249 -27.53 -1.65 -7.46
N SER A 250 -28.06 -2.87 -7.34
CA SER A 250 -29.40 -3.13 -6.81
C SER A 250 -29.44 -3.11 -5.29
N ASP A 251 -28.29 -3.02 -4.61
CA ASP A 251 -28.26 -2.92 -3.16
C ASP A 251 -28.77 -1.54 -2.69
N PRO A 252 -29.86 -1.50 -1.90
CA PRO A 252 -30.42 -0.24 -1.39
C PRO A 252 -29.49 0.50 -0.41
N HIS A 253 -28.46 -0.15 0.12
CA HIS A 253 -27.47 0.46 1.00
C HIS A 253 -26.37 1.18 0.21
N TRP A 254 -26.27 0.99 -1.12
CA TRP A 254 -25.25 1.63 -1.96
C TRP A 254 -25.45 3.13 -2.08
N LYS A 255 -24.36 3.84 -1.81
CA LYS A 255 -24.23 5.29 -1.98
C LYS A 255 -22.86 5.58 -2.57
N GLU A 256 -22.85 6.46 -3.57
CA GLU A 256 -21.61 6.94 -4.17
C GLU A 256 -20.69 7.54 -3.10
N GLY A 257 -19.44 7.06 -3.05
CA GLY A 257 -18.41 7.54 -2.11
C GLY A 257 -18.32 6.81 -0.78
N CYS A 258 -19.07 5.73 -0.57
CA CYS A 258 -18.94 4.88 0.61
C CYS A 258 -17.99 3.69 0.37
N ASP A 259 -17.41 3.11 1.43
CA ASP A 259 -16.41 2.03 1.32
C ASP A 259 -17.04 0.64 1.07
N CYS A 260 -16.24 -0.33 0.64
CA CYS A 260 -16.71 -1.68 0.26
C CYS A 260 -17.31 -2.47 1.43
N GLN A 261 -17.06 -2.06 2.67
CA GLN A 261 -17.47 -2.76 3.88
C GLN A 261 -18.79 -2.21 4.44
N SER A 262 -19.15 -0.96 4.12
CA SER A 262 -20.23 -0.22 4.80
C SER A 262 -21.49 -0.02 3.97
N CYS A 263 -21.47 -0.23 2.65
CA CYS A 263 -22.56 0.27 1.80
C CYS A 263 -22.96 -0.59 0.60
N GLY A 264 -22.56 -1.85 0.45
CA GLY A 264 -23.10 -2.64 -0.65
C GLY A 264 -22.79 -4.10 -0.51
N THR A 265 -23.64 -4.95 -1.09
CA THR A 265 -23.43 -6.38 -1.19
C THR A 265 -22.29 -6.58 -2.19
N PRO A 266 -21.11 -6.99 -1.72
CA PRO A 266 -19.98 -7.15 -2.59
C PRO A 266 -20.20 -8.34 -3.52
N ILE A 267 -19.67 -8.26 -4.73
CA ILE A 267 -19.79 -9.33 -5.71
C ILE A 267 -18.45 -10.07 -5.78
N ASP A 268 -18.49 -11.36 -5.49
CA ASP A 268 -17.35 -12.25 -5.61
C ASP A 268 -17.22 -12.85 -7.01
N ASN A 269 -16.07 -13.47 -7.28
CA ASN A 269 -15.77 -14.18 -8.55
C ASN A 269 -15.84 -13.30 -9.80
N VAL A 270 -15.46 -12.03 -9.68
CA VAL A 270 -15.44 -11.09 -10.80
C VAL A 270 -14.12 -11.17 -11.55
N ILE A 271 -14.21 -11.33 -12.87
CA ILE A 271 -13.05 -11.27 -13.76
C ILE A 271 -12.87 -9.83 -14.21
N ILE A 272 -11.84 -9.17 -13.72
CA ILE A 272 -11.46 -7.80 -14.12
C ILE A 272 -10.33 -7.87 -15.15
N THR A 273 -10.43 -7.06 -16.21
CA THR A 273 -9.45 -6.98 -17.29
C THR A 273 -9.22 -5.53 -17.68
N ILE A 274 -7.96 -5.12 -17.73
CA ILE A 274 -7.54 -3.80 -18.22
C ILE A 274 -6.93 -3.96 -19.62
N LYS A 275 -7.67 -3.55 -20.65
CA LYS A 275 -7.15 -3.61 -22.02
C LYS A 275 -6.11 -2.51 -22.24
N GLY A 276 -5.00 -2.89 -22.88
CA GLY A 276 -3.86 -2.01 -23.13
C GLY A 276 -2.74 -2.16 -22.09
N ALA A 277 -2.98 -2.84 -20.97
CA ALA A 277 -1.94 -3.23 -20.03
C ALA A 277 -1.20 -4.48 -20.53
N LYS A 278 0.12 -4.56 -20.30
CA LYS A 278 0.92 -5.76 -20.62
C LYS A 278 0.61 -6.94 -19.69
N THR A 279 -0.02 -6.69 -18.55
CA THR A 279 -0.30 -7.69 -17.52
C THR A 279 -1.81 -7.91 -17.43
N TYR A 280 -2.25 -9.13 -17.75
CA TYR A 280 -3.60 -9.61 -17.46
C TYR A 280 -3.55 -10.28 -16.10
N THR A 281 -4.11 -9.66 -15.07
CA THR A 281 -4.25 -10.30 -13.76
C THR A 281 -5.74 -10.43 -13.46
N PRO A 282 -6.36 -11.61 -13.67
CA PRO A 282 -7.67 -11.86 -13.11
C PRO A 282 -7.55 -11.84 -11.59
N VAL A 283 -8.25 -10.91 -10.93
CA VAL A 283 -8.34 -10.86 -9.47
C VAL A 283 -9.38 -11.91 -9.05
N TYR A 284 -8.93 -13.15 -8.90
CA TYR A 284 -9.71 -14.19 -8.21
C TYR A 284 -9.47 -14.03 -6.70
N LYS A 285 -10.51 -13.67 -5.92
CA LYS A 285 -10.53 -13.98 -4.48
C LYS A 285 -11.91 -14.39 -4.01
N LYS A 286 -11.92 -15.47 -3.23
CA LYS A 286 -12.97 -15.89 -2.31
C LYS A 286 -12.38 -15.66 -0.91
N ASN A 287 -12.90 -14.64 -0.21
CA ASN A 287 -12.59 -14.10 1.14
C ASN A 287 -11.14 -13.56 1.35
N ASP A 288 -10.88 -12.41 1.98
CA ASP A 288 -11.41 -11.89 3.27
C ASP A 288 -11.96 -10.44 3.29
N ILE A 289 -11.97 -9.70 2.17
CA ILE A 289 -12.78 -8.47 2.04
C ILE A 289 -13.53 -8.56 0.71
N ALA A 290 -14.78 -9.04 0.78
CA ALA A 290 -15.58 -9.35 -0.40
C ALA A 290 -15.67 -8.12 -1.33
N GLY A 291 -15.56 -8.37 -2.64
CA GLY A 291 -15.65 -7.36 -3.69
C GLY A 291 -14.49 -6.36 -3.84
N MET A 292 -13.41 -6.36 -3.06
CA MET A 292 -12.28 -5.44 -3.32
C MET A 292 -11.36 -5.91 -4.46
N TYR A 293 -10.84 -4.98 -5.25
CA TYR A 293 -9.81 -5.25 -6.25
C TYR A 293 -8.68 -4.22 -6.26
N TYR A 294 -7.50 -4.67 -6.69
CA TYR A 294 -6.30 -3.84 -6.84
C TYR A 294 -5.47 -4.33 -8.03
N ILE A 295 -5.11 -3.41 -8.93
CA ILE A 295 -4.28 -3.68 -10.10
C ILE A 295 -3.17 -2.62 -10.13
N SER A 296 -1.92 -3.08 -10.08
CA SER A 296 -0.74 -2.22 -10.06
C SER A 296 0.17 -2.41 -11.26
N GLY A 297 1.16 -1.53 -11.39
CA GLY A 297 2.15 -1.66 -12.46
C GLY A 297 1.64 -1.18 -13.81
N LEU A 298 0.57 -0.40 -13.83
CA LEU A 298 0.03 0.20 -15.05
C LEU A 298 0.88 1.41 -15.45
N ASP A 299 1.39 1.41 -16.68
CA ASP A 299 2.07 2.59 -17.22
C ASP A 299 1.12 3.80 -17.22
N VAL A 300 1.67 5.02 -17.29
CA VAL A 300 0.84 6.23 -17.39
C VAL A 300 0.07 6.19 -18.70
N GLY A 301 -1.24 6.38 -18.63
CA GLY A 301 -2.09 6.35 -19.83
C GLY A 301 -3.55 6.15 -19.53
N THR A 302 -4.34 6.05 -20.59
CA THR A 302 -5.77 5.76 -20.52
C THR A 302 -6.02 4.32 -20.91
N TYR A 303 -6.78 3.60 -20.10
CA TYR A 303 -7.09 2.19 -20.30
C TYR A 303 -8.60 1.96 -20.30
N GLU A 304 -9.02 0.87 -20.92
CA GLU A 304 -10.40 0.35 -20.78
C GLU A 304 -10.39 -0.73 -19.69
N ILE A 305 -11.04 -0.44 -18.56
CA ILE A 305 -11.30 -1.43 -17.52
C ILE A 305 -12.62 -2.13 -17.84
N THR A 306 -12.60 -3.45 -17.81
CA THR A 306 -13.77 -4.30 -18.03
C THR A 306 -13.90 -5.28 -16.89
N ALA A 307 -15.13 -5.58 -16.48
CA ALA A 307 -15.38 -6.60 -15.48
C ALA A 307 -16.57 -7.47 -15.87
N ILE A 308 -16.45 -8.77 -15.61
CA ILE A 308 -17.46 -9.78 -15.91
C ILE A 308 -17.72 -10.58 -14.64
N ALA A 309 -18.99 -10.71 -14.28
CA ALA A 309 -19.46 -11.54 -13.18
C ALA A 309 -20.73 -12.28 -13.64
N HIS A 310 -20.93 -13.48 -13.12
CA HIS A 310 -22.08 -14.31 -13.46
C HIS A 310 -23.39 -13.71 -12.94
N GLY A 311 -24.41 -13.60 -13.80
CA GLY A 311 -25.69 -12.97 -13.51
C GLY A 311 -25.70 -11.44 -13.60
N TYR A 312 -24.63 -10.83 -14.11
CA TYR A 312 -24.49 -9.38 -14.19
C TYR A 312 -24.14 -8.89 -15.60
N ILE A 313 -24.62 -7.70 -15.94
CA ILE A 313 -24.26 -7.03 -17.20
C ILE A 313 -22.77 -6.67 -17.13
N LYS A 314 -22.03 -7.04 -18.18
CA LYS A 314 -20.60 -6.69 -18.31
C LYS A 314 -20.37 -5.20 -18.06
N PHE A 315 -19.47 -4.90 -17.14
CA PHE A 315 -18.98 -3.55 -16.89
C PHE A 315 -17.85 -3.20 -17.86
N SER A 316 -17.81 -1.95 -18.33
CA SER A 316 -16.77 -1.45 -19.24
C SER A 316 -16.69 0.07 -19.19
N GLU A 317 -15.55 0.62 -18.76
CA GLU A 317 -15.32 2.06 -18.70
C GLU A 317 -13.86 2.45 -19.00
N SER A 318 -13.65 3.72 -19.31
CA SER A 318 -12.31 4.30 -19.48
C SER A 318 -11.78 4.79 -18.13
N ILE A 319 -10.51 4.50 -17.84
CA ILE A 319 -9.80 4.98 -16.65
C ILE A 319 -8.49 5.67 -17.04
N GLU A 320 -8.17 6.78 -16.39
CA GLU A 320 -6.89 7.47 -16.53
C GLU A 320 -5.95 7.05 -15.39
N ILE A 321 -4.81 6.50 -15.75
CA ILE A 321 -3.73 6.16 -14.83
C ILE A 321 -2.68 7.26 -14.92
N LYS A 322 -2.49 7.96 -13.79
CA LYS A 322 -1.49 9.01 -13.65
C LYS A 322 -0.23 8.46 -12.99
N GLN A 323 0.90 9.09 -13.28
CA GLN A 323 2.19 8.70 -12.73
C GLN A 323 2.14 8.74 -11.20
N TYR A 324 2.50 7.62 -10.56
CA TYR A 324 2.51 7.46 -9.10
C TYR A 324 1.17 7.75 -8.41
N ASN A 325 0.06 7.71 -9.15
CA ASN A 325 -1.26 7.95 -8.59
C ASN A 325 -2.00 6.62 -8.38
N LEU A 326 -2.82 6.60 -7.33
CA LEU A 326 -3.79 5.56 -7.07
C LEU A 326 -5.15 6.04 -7.57
N THR A 327 -5.59 5.52 -8.71
CA THR A 327 -6.90 5.81 -9.26
C THR A 327 -7.94 4.94 -8.55
N GLN A 328 -8.81 5.53 -7.73
CA GLN A 328 -9.98 4.81 -7.23
C GLN A 328 -11.00 4.66 -8.35
N LYS A 329 -11.50 3.44 -8.54
CA LYS A 329 -12.57 3.14 -9.49
C LYS A 329 -13.45 2.01 -8.97
N ASP A 330 -14.62 2.34 -8.46
CA ASP A 330 -15.59 1.31 -8.10
C ASP A 330 -16.29 0.76 -9.35
N ILE A 331 -16.56 -0.54 -9.33
CA ILE A 331 -17.23 -1.31 -10.36
C ILE A 331 -18.61 -1.64 -9.84
N VAL A 332 -19.60 -0.91 -10.37
CA VAL A 332 -21.00 -1.04 -9.96
C VAL A 332 -21.71 -1.91 -11.01
N PHE A 333 -21.95 -3.16 -10.68
CA PHE A 333 -22.63 -4.10 -11.57
C PHE A 333 -24.13 -3.90 -11.54
N LYS A 334 -24.73 -3.94 -12.72
CA LYS A 334 -26.18 -4.06 -12.85
C LYS A 334 -26.55 -5.52 -13.08
N SER A 335 -27.42 -6.06 -12.23
CA SER A 335 -27.98 -7.39 -12.38
C SER A 335 -28.70 -7.59 -13.72
N ILE A 336 -28.60 -8.81 -14.26
CA ILE A 336 -29.44 -9.22 -15.38
C ILE A 336 -30.80 -9.62 -14.82
N THR A 337 -31.80 -8.78 -15.08
CA THR A 337 -33.17 -9.01 -14.62
C THR A 337 -33.81 -10.22 -15.29
N CYS A 338 -34.42 -11.09 -14.49
CA CYS A 338 -35.04 -12.37 -14.87
C CYS A 338 -34.13 -13.42 -15.52
N ASP A 339 -32.82 -13.39 -15.27
CA ASP A 339 -31.95 -14.56 -15.56
C ASP A 339 -32.06 -15.54 -14.37
N LEU A 340 -32.98 -16.51 -14.50
CA LEU A 340 -33.34 -17.43 -13.41
C LEU A 340 -32.37 -18.60 -13.30
N ASN A 341 -31.75 -19.01 -14.40
CA ASN A 341 -30.76 -20.10 -14.40
C ASN A 341 -29.31 -19.63 -14.26
N GLY A 342 -29.08 -18.32 -14.32
CA GLY A 342 -27.77 -17.69 -14.21
C GLY A 342 -26.93 -17.73 -15.49
N ASP A 343 -27.45 -18.22 -16.62
CA ASP A 343 -26.67 -18.41 -17.85
C ASP A 343 -26.27 -17.09 -18.56
N ASN A 344 -26.54 -15.94 -17.92
CA ASN A 344 -26.31 -14.58 -18.40
C ASN A 344 -27.16 -14.22 -19.63
N SER A 345 -28.18 -15.00 -19.92
CA SER A 345 -29.18 -14.71 -20.93
C SER A 345 -30.54 -14.60 -20.28
N VAL A 346 -31.46 -13.94 -20.97
CA VAL A 346 -32.87 -13.92 -20.58
C VAL A 346 -33.61 -14.48 -21.76
N ASP A 347 -33.87 -15.78 -21.71
CA ASP A 347 -34.37 -16.57 -22.83
C ASP A 347 -35.56 -17.46 -22.44
N LEU A 348 -35.97 -18.37 -23.34
CA LEU A 348 -37.12 -19.24 -23.10
C LEU A 348 -36.88 -20.24 -21.96
N LYS A 349 -35.63 -20.57 -21.62
CA LYS A 349 -35.30 -21.44 -20.50
C LYS A 349 -35.71 -20.80 -19.18
N ASP A 350 -35.52 -19.49 -19.03
CA ASP A 350 -35.96 -18.76 -17.83
C ASP A 350 -37.49 -18.81 -17.69
N VAL A 351 -38.23 -18.61 -18.79
CA VAL A 351 -39.70 -18.74 -18.80
C VAL A 351 -40.14 -20.13 -18.37
N ILE A 352 -39.45 -21.17 -18.85
CA ILE A 352 -39.79 -22.56 -18.50
C ILE A 352 -39.57 -22.81 -17.01
N ILE A 353 -38.47 -22.32 -16.44
CA ILE A 353 -38.18 -22.45 -15.00
C ILE A 353 -39.26 -21.77 -14.18
N ASP A 354 -39.60 -20.53 -14.53
CA ASP A 354 -40.60 -19.73 -13.83
C ASP A 354 -42.00 -20.41 -13.84
N LEU A 355 -42.47 -20.82 -15.02
CA LEU A 355 -43.74 -21.53 -15.18
C LEU A 355 -43.76 -22.89 -14.45
N THR A 356 -42.62 -23.58 -14.40
CA THR A 356 -42.48 -24.85 -13.67
C THR A 356 -42.73 -24.63 -12.17
N ILE A 357 -42.13 -23.58 -11.61
CA ILE A 357 -42.26 -23.23 -10.19
C ILE A 357 -43.69 -22.80 -9.85
N ILE A 358 -44.30 -21.96 -10.69
CA ILE A 358 -45.70 -21.52 -10.51
C ILE A 358 -46.69 -22.69 -10.60
N ALA A 359 -46.38 -23.71 -11.41
CA ALA A 359 -47.17 -24.94 -11.48
C ALA A 359 -47.04 -25.84 -10.23
N GLY A 360 -46.23 -25.45 -9.23
CA GLY A 360 -45.99 -26.21 -8.02
C GLY A 360 -44.96 -27.34 -8.19
N ILE A 361 -44.14 -27.27 -9.23
CA ILE A 361 -43.07 -28.24 -9.51
C ILE A 361 -41.74 -27.62 -9.08
N SER A 362 -40.96 -28.33 -8.27
CA SER A 362 -39.60 -27.89 -7.90
C SER A 362 -38.66 -27.93 -9.12
N SER A 363 -37.81 -26.93 -9.26
CA SER A 363 -36.77 -26.86 -10.29
C SER A 363 -35.40 -26.69 -9.64
N ASP A 364 -34.46 -27.58 -9.95
CA ASP A 364 -33.05 -27.48 -9.51
C ASP A 364 -32.25 -26.48 -10.36
N ASN A 365 -32.87 -25.89 -11.39
CA ASN A 365 -32.21 -24.98 -12.33
C ASN A 365 -32.36 -23.49 -11.93
N VAL A 366 -32.82 -23.20 -10.72
CA VAL A 366 -32.82 -21.82 -10.21
C VAL A 366 -31.45 -21.53 -9.63
N ARG A 367 -30.88 -20.38 -9.99
CA ARG A 367 -29.63 -19.90 -9.40
C ARG A 367 -29.75 -19.76 -7.87
N ASP A 368 -28.72 -20.23 -7.15
CA ASP A 368 -28.70 -20.26 -5.68
C ASP A 368 -28.84 -18.87 -5.04
N ASP A 369 -28.40 -17.82 -5.76
CA ASP A 369 -28.42 -16.43 -5.33
C ASP A 369 -29.66 -15.66 -5.81
N TYR A 370 -30.76 -16.34 -6.16
CA TYR A 370 -32.00 -15.71 -6.69
C TYR A 370 -32.37 -14.41 -5.96
N LYS A 371 -32.44 -14.45 -4.63
CA LYS A 371 -32.87 -13.33 -3.77
C LYS A 371 -31.98 -12.08 -3.86
N THR A 372 -30.72 -12.24 -4.22
CA THR A 372 -29.71 -11.17 -4.24
C THR A 372 -29.19 -10.89 -5.66
N SER A 373 -29.55 -11.74 -6.62
CA SER A 373 -29.07 -11.68 -8.01
C SER A 373 -29.70 -10.58 -8.86
N GLY A 374 -30.81 -9.97 -8.39
CA GLY A 374 -31.65 -9.07 -9.17
C GLY A 374 -32.50 -9.76 -10.24
N ALA A 375 -32.59 -11.10 -10.20
CA ALA A 375 -33.54 -11.87 -10.99
C ALA A 375 -34.99 -11.68 -10.51
N ASP A 376 -35.17 -11.46 -9.21
CA ASP A 376 -36.41 -11.08 -8.53
C ASP A 376 -36.82 -9.64 -8.94
N ILE A 377 -37.92 -9.49 -9.67
CA ILE A 377 -38.29 -8.21 -10.31
C ILE A 377 -38.97 -7.26 -9.34
N ASP A 378 -39.74 -7.79 -8.41
CA ASP A 378 -40.54 -7.00 -7.47
C ASP A 378 -40.00 -7.04 -6.04
N ASN A 379 -38.85 -7.71 -5.82
CA ASN A 379 -38.17 -7.88 -4.54
C ASN A 379 -39.05 -8.57 -3.49
N ASN A 380 -39.95 -9.47 -3.91
CA ASN A 380 -40.81 -10.22 -2.99
C ASN A 380 -40.14 -11.51 -2.45
N HIS A 381 -38.90 -11.81 -2.89
CA HIS A 381 -38.09 -12.97 -2.56
C HIS A 381 -38.69 -14.33 -2.96
N THR A 382 -39.63 -14.33 -3.89
CA THR A 382 -40.29 -15.51 -4.45
C THR A 382 -40.33 -15.42 -5.97
N ILE A 383 -40.38 -16.56 -6.65
CA ILE A 383 -40.59 -16.61 -8.11
C ILE A 383 -42.09 -16.68 -8.35
N GLY A 384 -42.64 -15.73 -9.11
CA GLY A 384 -44.08 -15.62 -9.33
C GLY A 384 -44.47 -15.00 -10.67
N LEU A 385 -45.75 -14.64 -10.79
CA LEU A 385 -46.30 -14.11 -12.04
C LEU A 385 -45.65 -12.80 -12.49
N ALA A 386 -45.02 -12.04 -11.58
CA ALA A 386 -44.31 -10.81 -11.91
C ALA A 386 -43.12 -11.10 -12.84
N GLU A 387 -42.31 -12.11 -12.51
CA GLU A 387 -41.18 -12.57 -13.32
C GLU A 387 -41.66 -13.08 -14.68
N VAL A 388 -42.74 -13.88 -14.73
CA VAL A 388 -43.29 -14.42 -15.99
C VAL A 388 -43.73 -13.30 -16.92
N ILE A 389 -44.47 -12.33 -16.40
CA ILE A 389 -44.96 -11.20 -17.20
C ILE A 389 -43.77 -10.42 -17.75
N TYR A 390 -42.76 -10.16 -16.92
CA TYR A 390 -41.55 -9.46 -17.36
C TYR A 390 -40.80 -10.23 -18.45
N LEU A 391 -40.58 -11.52 -18.26
CA LEU A 391 -39.91 -12.41 -19.21
C LEU A 391 -40.62 -12.42 -20.57
N ILE A 392 -41.94 -12.63 -20.58
CA ILE A 392 -42.74 -12.65 -21.82
C ILE A 392 -42.67 -11.28 -22.53
N GLN A 393 -42.75 -10.17 -21.80
CA GLN A 393 -42.64 -8.83 -22.38
C GLN A 393 -41.26 -8.55 -22.98
N LYS A 394 -40.20 -9.12 -22.39
CA LYS A 394 -38.82 -8.94 -22.84
C LYS A 394 -38.51 -9.78 -24.08
N LEU A 395 -39.05 -11.01 -24.16
CA LEU A 395 -38.84 -11.93 -25.29
C LEU A 395 -39.70 -11.63 -26.53
N THR A 396 -40.75 -10.82 -26.38
CA THR A 396 -41.66 -10.47 -27.49
C THR A 396 -41.30 -9.16 -28.19
N LYS A 397 -40.22 -8.49 -27.75
CA LYS A 397 -39.59 -7.34 -28.41
C LYS A 397 -38.38 -7.80 -29.20
#